data_AF-A0A380U312-F1
#
_entry.id   AF-A0A380U312-F1
#
_cell.length_a   1.000
_cell.length_b   1.000
_cell.length_c   1.000
_cell.angle_alpha   90.00
_cell.angle_beta   90.00
_cell.angle_gamma   90.00
#
_symmetry.space_group_name_H-M   'P 1'
#
loop_
_entity.id
_entity.type
_entity.pdbx_description
1 polymer ?
#
loop_
_entity_poly.entity_id
_entity_poly.type
_entity_poly.pdbx_seq_one_letter_code
_entity_poly.pdbx_strand_id
1 'polypeptide(L)'
;MMKKTIFASLILSSLFLSACNRIENKTETVAEPQEMSDWSCTAPANVEQIQAHLKAEYLKALDRRLRDSREYEADEKLLTQINNGIRFEIKGISTTTEKPDTAKQLDCESQLVVIFPKGLQKRAENAFLARPCEECEDGYQSTLRDVLEEGEYSLNLDNDQLQGAFSYNIIKTDKEGISLNVPNQNGVIDGVVLVTQHAVQFAAYEKENAEIQKNIKQYNEQEVAQMELAQKAMNIRKKELDADQVKVVERLNQTWDNFTEEQKQQLQQDQTDWFEKRDVDCKVISQKSVYQMTDSEKETYQKQSQYWDDALRAQDQQLQYTKCFNQKTNERIVYLNNVFN
;
A
#
# COMPACT_ATOMS: atom_id res chain seq x y z
N MET A 1 -19.67 1.85 60.74
CA MET A 1 -19.60 3.11 61.51
C MET A 1 -18.14 3.52 61.62
N MET A 2 -17.68 4.47 60.80
CA MET A 2 -16.62 5.45 61.11
C MET A 2 -16.46 6.39 59.92
N LYS A 3 -16.87 7.65 60.15
CA LYS A 3 -16.70 8.81 59.28
C LYS A 3 -15.22 9.22 59.26
N LYS A 4 -14.68 9.59 58.10
CA LYS A 4 -13.66 10.65 57.93
C LYS A 4 -13.80 11.25 56.52
N THR A 5 -14.54 12.35 56.42
CA THR A 5 -14.06 13.72 56.14
C THR A 5 -13.46 13.93 54.76
N ILE A 6 -14.27 14.65 53.98
CA ILE A 6 -14.02 15.29 52.69
C ILE A 6 -12.93 16.35 52.85
N PHE A 7 -11.94 16.34 51.95
CA PHE A 7 -11.18 17.54 51.59
C PHE A 7 -11.29 17.71 50.07
N ALA A 8 -12.08 18.71 49.68
CA ALA A 8 -12.23 19.16 48.32
C ALA A 8 -11.03 20.03 47.95
N SER A 9 -10.16 19.53 47.07
CA SER A 9 -9.18 20.35 46.37
C SER A 9 -9.85 20.93 45.12
N LEU A 10 -10.19 22.23 45.18
CA LEU A 10 -10.57 23.04 44.03
C LEU A 10 -9.41 23.06 43.03
N ILE A 11 -9.58 22.41 41.88
CA ILE A 11 -8.85 22.74 40.67
C ILE A 11 -9.81 23.55 39.82
N LEU A 12 -9.60 24.87 39.77
CA LEU A 12 -10.18 25.73 38.75
C LEU A 12 -9.56 25.32 37.41
N SER A 13 -10.18 24.37 36.72
CA SER A 13 -10.03 24.22 35.28
C SER A 13 -10.94 25.26 34.62
N SER A 14 -10.35 26.40 34.28
CA SER A 14 -10.89 27.31 33.28
C SER A 14 -11.05 26.55 31.97
N LEU A 15 -12.26 26.01 31.75
CA LEU A 15 -12.73 25.57 30.45
C LEU A 15 -12.76 26.80 29.54
N PHE A 16 -11.69 27.01 28.78
CA PHE A 16 -11.79 27.76 27.54
C PHE A 16 -12.61 26.91 26.56
N LEU A 17 -13.93 27.08 26.64
CA LEU A 17 -14.84 26.86 25.53
C LEU A 17 -14.56 27.95 24.48
N SER A 18 -13.50 27.79 23.71
CA SER A 18 -13.37 28.47 22.42
C SER A 18 -13.98 27.55 21.36
N ALA A 19 -15.27 27.80 21.12
CA ALA A 19 -16.10 27.43 19.99
C ALA A 19 -15.42 26.57 18.91
N CYS A 20 -15.80 25.28 18.86
CA CYS A 20 -15.95 24.57 17.60
C CYS A 20 -17.02 25.30 16.78
N ASN A 21 -16.60 26.26 15.95
CA ASN A 21 -17.45 26.69 14.85
C ASN A 21 -17.49 25.54 13.84
N ARG A 22 -18.57 24.74 13.92
CA ARG A 22 -19.09 24.03 12.75
C ARG A 22 -19.36 25.10 11.69
N ILE A 23 -18.46 25.21 10.72
CA ILE A 23 -18.75 25.93 9.49
C ILE A 23 -19.79 25.08 8.78
N GLU A 24 -21.04 25.52 8.87
CA GLU A 24 -22.10 25.13 7.96
C GLU A 24 -21.58 25.20 6.54
N ASN A 25 -22.00 24.25 5.69
CA ASN A 25 -21.74 24.24 4.25
C ASN A 25 -22.02 25.62 3.66
N LYS A 26 -20.99 26.45 3.55
CA LYS A 26 -21.02 27.65 2.72
C LYS A 26 -21.02 27.12 1.30
N THR A 27 -22.15 27.28 0.61
CA THR A 27 -22.18 27.50 -0.84
C THR A 27 -20.91 28.23 -1.24
N GLU A 28 -20.19 27.70 -2.23
CA GLU A 28 -18.99 28.29 -2.81
C GLU A 28 -19.10 29.81 -2.80
N THR A 29 -18.38 30.45 -1.88
CA THR A 29 -18.24 31.90 -1.90
C THR A 29 -17.48 32.21 -3.18
N VAL A 30 -18.23 32.65 -4.19
CA VAL A 30 -17.69 33.42 -5.32
C VAL A 30 -16.71 34.42 -4.71
N ALA A 31 -15.44 34.34 -5.10
CA ALA A 31 -14.42 35.24 -4.59
C ALA A 31 -14.94 36.68 -4.66
N GLU A 32 -14.83 37.44 -3.56
CA GLU A 32 -15.21 38.85 -3.58
C GLU A 32 -14.43 39.53 -4.73
N PRO A 33 -15.12 40.27 -5.62
CA PRO A 33 -14.47 40.88 -6.78
C PRO A 33 -13.34 41.78 -6.31
N GLN A 34 -12.10 41.43 -6.67
CA GLN A 34 -10.94 42.27 -6.40
C GLN A 34 -11.00 43.51 -7.28
N GLU A 35 -11.06 44.69 -6.65
CA GLU A 35 -11.08 45.97 -7.35
C GLU A 35 -9.72 46.26 -8.01
N MET A 36 -9.74 46.36 -9.34
CA MET A 36 -8.59 46.69 -10.18
C MET A 36 -8.39 48.19 -10.29
N SER A 37 -7.15 48.65 -10.41
CA SER A 37 -6.83 50.09 -10.42
C SER A 37 -7.07 50.75 -11.77
N ASP A 38 -6.90 50.00 -12.88
CA ASP A 38 -6.94 50.55 -14.24
C ASP A 38 -7.64 49.62 -15.24
N TRP A 39 -8.17 50.19 -16.31
CA TRP A 39 -8.73 49.42 -17.45
C TRP A 39 -7.61 48.97 -18.40
N SER A 40 -6.73 48.08 -17.94
CA SER A 40 -5.60 47.58 -18.73
C SER A 40 -5.10 46.23 -18.24
N CYS A 41 -4.81 45.31 -19.17
CA CYS A 41 -4.15 44.03 -18.84
C CYS A 41 -2.69 44.24 -18.37
N THR A 42 -2.04 45.34 -18.75
CA THR A 42 -0.59 45.54 -18.53
C THR A 42 -0.25 46.57 -17.46
N ALA A 43 -1.25 47.18 -16.82
CA ALA A 43 -1.01 48.16 -15.75
C ALA A 43 -0.26 47.50 -14.57
N PRO A 44 0.86 48.06 -14.08
CA PRO A 44 1.67 47.42 -13.04
C PRO A 44 0.88 47.07 -11.77
N ALA A 45 0.03 47.98 -11.30
CA ALA A 45 -0.81 47.74 -10.12
C ALA A 45 -1.82 46.58 -10.32
N ASN A 46 -2.39 46.45 -11.53
CA ASN A 46 -3.23 45.31 -11.88
C ASN A 46 -2.44 43.99 -11.88
N VAL A 47 -1.23 44.00 -12.44
CA VAL A 47 -0.36 42.80 -12.46
C VAL A 47 0.01 42.37 -11.04
N GLU A 48 0.37 43.32 -10.16
CA GLU A 48 0.66 43.04 -8.76
C GLU A 48 -0.55 42.44 -8.02
N GLN A 49 -1.75 42.96 -8.25
CA GLN A 49 -2.98 42.42 -7.67
C GLN A 49 -3.25 40.98 -8.14
N ILE A 50 -3.07 40.69 -9.43
CA ILE A 50 -3.26 39.33 -9.97
C ILE A 50 -2.23 38.37 -9.36
N GLN A 51 -0.96 38.77 -9.23
CA GLN A 51 0.06 37.95 -8.58
C GLN A 51 -0.28 37.67 -7.11
N ALA A 52 -0.80 38.66 -6.38
CA ALA A 52 -1.26 38.49 -5.01
C ALA A 52 -2.47 37.55 -4.91
N HIS A 53 -3.41 37.65 -5.85
CA HIS A 53 -4.56 36.75 -5.98
C HIS A 53 -4.11 35.30 -6.18
N LEU A 54 -3.22 35.05 -7.15
CA LEU A 54 -2.68 33.73 -7.45
C LEU A 54 -1.98 33.11 -6.24
N LYS A 55 -1.22 33.92 -5.48
CA LYS A 55 -0.60 33.46 -4.24
C LYS A 55 -1.65 33.07 -3.19
N ALA A 56 -2.74 33.83 -3.06
CA ALA A 56 -3.80 33.51 -2.12
C ALA A 56 -4.53 32.21 -2.48
N GLU A 57 -4.87 32.00 -3.76
CA GLU A 57 -5.51 30.77 -4.23
C GLU A 57 -4.59 29.56 -4.07
N TYR A 58 -3.29 29.70 -4.36
CA TYR A 58 -2.30 28.67 -4.05
C TYR A 58 -2.31 28.27 -2.56
N LEU A 59 -2.24 29.24 -1.65
CA LEU A 59 -2.19 28.96 -0.21
C LEU A 59 -3.47 28.24 0.26
N LYS A 60 -4.62 28.66 -0.24
CA LYS A 60 -5.93 28.05 0.05
C LYS A 60 -6.03 26.62 -0.49
N ALA A 61 -5.59 26.39 -1.74
CA ALA A 61 -5.59 25.07 -2.35
C ALA A 61 -4.61 24.11 -1.65
N LEU A 62 -3.42 24.60 -1.28
CA LEU A 62 -2.42 23.84 -0.54
C LEU A 62 -2.92 23.44 0.84
N ASP A 63 -3.49 24.37 1.61
CA ASP A 63 -4.08 24.08 2.92
C ASP A 63 -5.17 23.00 2.83
N ARG A 64 -6.05 23.08 1.84
CA ARG A 64 -7.03 22.01 1.57
C ARG A 64 -6.34 20.68 1.26
N ARG A 65 -5.36 20.66 0.37
CA ARG A 65 -4.67 19.44 -0.06
C ARG A 65 -3.90 18.76 1.08
N LEU A 66 -3.27 19.54 1.95
CA LEU A 66 -2.57 19.01 3.14
C LEU A 66 -3.56 18.42 4.16
N ARG A 67 -4.73 19.04 4.35
CA ARG A 67 -5.81 18.45 5.18
C ARG A 67 -6.35 17.15 4.60
N ASP A 68 -6.46 17.08 3.28
CA ASP A 68 -6.95 15.89 2.57
C ASP A 68 -5.95 14.73 2.59
N SER A 69 -4.66 15.00 2.88
CA SER A 69 -3.56 14.02 2.99
C SER A 69 -2.98 13.93 4.40
N ARG A 70 -3.84 14.06 5.41
CA ARG A 70 -3.50 14.15 6.85
C ARG A 70 -2.75 12.93 7.41
N GLU A 71 -2.75 11.81 6.71
CA GLU A 71 -1.98 10.62 7.04
C GLU A 71 -0.46 10.88 6.93
N TYR A 72 -0.05 11.88 6.14
CA TYR A 72 1.34 12.29 5.99
C TYR A 72 1.59 13.65 6.64
N GLU A 73 2.38 13.64 7.72
CA GLU A 73 2.78 14.84 8.44
C GLU A 73 3.60 15.77 7.53
N ALA A 74 3.19 17.04 7.43
CA ALA A 74 3.91 18.07 6.69
C ALA A 74 4.96 18.76 7.58
N ASP A 75 6.15 19.01 7.04
CA ASP A 75 7.15 19.85 7.70
C ASP A 75 6.69 21.32 7.68
N GLU A 76 6.05 21.77 8.77
CA GLU A 76 5.52 23.12 8.94
C GLU A 76 6.57 24.23 8.78
N LYS A 77 7.82 23.96 9.19
CA LYS A 77 8.91 24.93 9.05
C LYS A 77 9.28 25.10 7.59
N LEU A 78 9.41 23.98 6.87
CA LEU A 78 9.68 24.00 5.43
C LEU A 78 8.50 24.61 4.66
N LEU A 79 7.26 24.25 5.00
CA LEU A 79 6.05 24.83 4.42
C LEU A 79 6.05 26.35 4.52
N THR A 80 6.35 26.89 5.70
CA THR A 80 6.48 28.33 5.93
C THR A 80 7.59 28.95 5.06
N GLN A 81 8.74 28.29 4.94
CA GLN A 81 9.84 28.76 4.10
C GLN A 81 9.46 28.78 2.62
N ILE A 82 8.77 27.75 2.12
CA ILE A 82 8.30 27.67 0.74
C ILE A 82 7.29 28.78 0.46
N ASN A 83 6.27 28.92 1.30
CA ASN A 83 5.22 29.93 1.15
C ASN A 83 5.77 31.37 1.12
N ASN A 84 6.85 31.61 1.87
CA ASN A 84 7.53 32.91 1.87
C ASN A 84 8.45 33.11 0.65
N GLY A 85 9.06 32.05 0.14
CA GLY A 85 10.04 32.11 -0.95
C GLY A 85 9.46 31.96 -2.36
N ILE A 86 8.24 31.45 -2.50
CA ILE A 86 7.59 31.28 -3.79
C ILE A 86 7.13 32.61 -4.39
N ARG A 87 7.35 32.79 -5.69
CA ARG A 87 7.01 34.01 -6.42
C ARG A 87 6.22 33.67 -7.69
N PHE A 88 5.16 34.44 -7.93
CA PHE A 88 4.32 34.33 -9.12
C PHE A 88 4.66 35.49 -10.05
N GLU A 89 5.02 35.21 -11.30
CA GLU A 89 5.35 36.20 -12.33
C GLU A 89 4.44 36.02 -13.54
N ILE A 90 3.89 37.12 -14.06
CA ILE A 90 3.08 37.13 -15.27
C ILE A 90 3.93 37.73 -16.39
N LYS A 91 4.10 37.00 -17.49
CA LYS A 91 4.95 37.40 -18.63
C LYS A 91 4.14 37.43 -19.93
N GLY A 92 4.58 38.27 -20.87
CA GLY A 92 4.03 38.29 -22.22
C GLY A 92 2.54 38.66 -22.29
N ILE A 93 2.09 39.59 -21.45
CA ILE A 93 0.68 39.96 -21.36
C ILE A 93 0.20 40.60 -22.67
N SER A 94 -0.89 40.06 -23.22
CA SER A 94 -1.60 40.59 -24.38
C SER A 94 -3.09 40.77 -24.07
N THR A 95 -3.71 41.78 -24.70
CA THR A 95 -5.18 41.94 -24.70
C THR A 95 -5.73 41.35 -25.99
N THR A 96 -6.69 40.44 -25.88
CA THR A 96 -7.31 39.77 -27.05
C THR A 96 -8.69 40.31 -27.39
N THR A 97 -9.29 41.12 -26.52
CA THR A 97 -10.58 41.77 -26.79
C THR A 97 -10.51 42.77 -27.95
N GLU A 98 -11.48 42.67 -28.87
CA GLU A 98 -11.67 43.66 -29.92
C GLU A 98 -12.22 44.99 -29.38
N LYS A 99 -11.62 46.11 -29.83
CA LYS A 99 -11.96 47.48 -29.39
C LYS A 99 -11.98 47.66 -27.84
N PRO A 100 -10.81 47.47 -27.17
CA PRO A 100 -10.69 47.49 -25.70
C PRO A 100 -11.30 48.70 -25.01
N ASP A 101 -11.20 49.88 -25.62
CA ASP A 101 -11.65 51.16 -25.03
C ASP A 101 -13.18 51.20 -24.79
N THR A 102 -13.94 50.52 -25.64
CA THR A 102 -15.40 50.49 -25.59
C THR A 102 -15.96 49.22 -24.96
N ALA A 103 -15.10 48.24 -24.69
CA ALA A 103 -15.51 46.95 -24.16
C ALA A 103 -15.95 47.04 -22.69
N LYS A 104 -16.79 46.07 -22.29
CA LYS A 104 -17.17 45.86 -20.87
C LYS A 104 -16.31 44.80 -20.18
N GLN A 105 -15.51 44.07 -20.95
CA GLN A 105 -14.58 43.04 -20.51
C GLN A 105 -13.28 43.20 -21.30
N LEU A 106 -12.13 43.05 -20.65
CA LEU A 106 -10.85 42.79 -21.29
C LEU A 106 -10.48 41.34 -21.04
N ASP A 107 -10.27 40.61 -22.11
CA ASP A 107 -9.71 39.27 -22.16
C ASP A 107 -8.20 39.44 -22.27
N CYS A 108 -7.49 38.88 -21.30
CA CYS A 108 -6.05 38.99 -21.20
C CYS A 108 -5.44 37.58 -21.30
N GLU A 109 -4.43 37.43 -22.14
CA GLU A 109 -3.63 36.21 -22.25
C GLU A 109 -2.19 36.49 -21.84
N SER A 110 -1.56 35.50 -21.20
CA SER A 110 -0.21 35.64 -20.67
C SER A 110 0.39 34.27 -20.37
N GLN A 111 1.65 34.27 -19.95
CA GLN A 111 2.30 33.12 -19.35
C GLN A 111 2.44 33.34 -17.85
N LEU A 112 2.00 32.38 -17.04
CA LEU A 112 2.27 32.36 -15.61
C LEU A 112 3.54 31.54 -15.37
N VAL A 113 4.51 32.16 -14.69
CA VAL A 113 5.77 31.56 -14.28
C VAL A 113 5.85 31.60 -12.76
N VAL A 114 5.93 30.43 -12.14
CA VAL A 114 6.10 30.31 -10.69
C VAL A 114 7.54 29.95 -10.41
N ILE A 115 8.23 30.80 -9.65
CA ILE A 115 9.62 30.60 -9.26
C ILE A 115 9.66 29.98 -7.88
N PHE A 116 10.22 28.78 -7.81
CA PHE A 116 10.40 28.05 -6.58
C PHE A 116 11.65 28.51 -5.82
N PRO A 117 11.66 28.38 -4.48
CA PRO A 117 12.90 28.37 -3.71
C PRO A 117 13.86 27.31 -4.26
N LYS A 118 15.16 27.66 -4.29
CA LYS A 118 16.20 26.79 -4.87
C LYS A 118 16.16 25.37 -4.27
N GLY A 119 16.11 24.36 -5.14
CA GLY A 119 16.12 22.95 -4.76
C GLY A 119 14.76 22.39 -4.33
N LEU A 120 13.69 23.19 -4.30
CA LEU A 120 12.34 22.72 -4.01
C LEU A 120 11.88 21.71 -5.06
N GLN A 121 12.13 21.97 -6.35
CA GLN A 121 11.76 21.07 -7.43
C GLN A 121 12.35 19.67 -7.19
N LYS A 122 13.67 19.60 -7.02
CA LYS A 122 14.37 18.33 -6.79
C LYS A 122 13.87 17.60 -5.54
N ARG A 123 13.56 18.34 -4.47
CA ARG A 123 13.00 17.74 -3.26
C ARG A 123 11.63 17.13 -3.53
N ALA A 124 10.76 17.85 -4.25
CA ALA A 124 9.43 17.36 -4.61
C ALA A 124 9.52 16.13 -5.52
N GLU A 125 10.43 16.12 -6.50
CA GLU A 125 10.69 14.97 -7.38
C GLU A 125 11.11 13.73 -6.57
N ASN A 126 12.07 13.89 -5.64
CA ASN A 126 12.48 12.79 -4.76
C ASN A 126 11.33 12.30 -3.88
N ALA A 127 10.53 13.23 -3.34
CA ALA A 127 9.40 12.89 -2.49
C ALA A 127 8.29 12.17 -3.26
N PHE A 128 8.04 12.57 -4.49
CA PHE A 128 7.08 11.91 -5.37
C PHE A 128 7.47 10.46 -5.65
N LEU A 129 8.78 10.20 -5.87
CA LEU A 129 9.30 8.84 -6.03
C LEU A 129 9.26 8.03 -4.73
N ALA A 130 9.45 8.70 -3.60
CA ALA A 130 9.44 8.05 -2.28
C ALA A 130 8.04 7.89 -1.69
N ARG A 131 6.97 8.39 -2.31
CA ARG A 131 5.62 8.25 -1.75
C ARG A 131 5.28 6.75 -1.60
N PRO A 132 4.71 6.32 -0.47
CA PRO A 132 4.24 4.95 -0.33
C PRO A 132 3.20 4.64 -1.41
N CYS A 133 3.31 3.47 -2.04
CA CYS A 133 2.34 3.00 -3.02
C CYS A 133 2.22 1.49 -2.95
N GLU A 134 1.09 1.00 -2.45
CA GLU A 134 0.82 -0.44 -2.30
C GLU A 134 0.50 -1.13 -3.63
N GLU A 135 -0.04 -0.40 -4.62
CA GLU A 135 -0.51 -0.94 -5.92
C GLU A 135 0.33 -0.50 -7.12
N CYS A 136 1.48 0.15 -6.91
CA CYS A 136 2.39 0.51 -7.99
C CYS A 136 3.20 -0.73 -8.40
N GLU A 137 2.57 -1.65 -9.14
CA GLU A 137 3.28 -2.79 -9.74
C GLU A 137 4.47 -2.28 -10.57
N ASP A 138 5.60 -2.96 -10.40
CA ASP A 138 6.89 -2.68 -11.03
C ASP A 138 6.77 -2.37 -12.53
N GLY A 139 7.11 -1.14 -12.95
CA GLY A 139 7.51 -0.89 -14.34
C GLY A 139 7.24 0.49 -14.92
N TYR A 140 6.26 1.25 -14.42
CA TYR A 140 5.96 2.61 -14.91
C TYR A 140 5.79 3.58 -13.73
N GLN A 141 6.90 3.93 -13.08
CA GLN A 141 6.89 5.09 -12.18
C GLN A 141 6.99 6.35 -13.04
N SER A 142 5.85 6.98 -13.33
CA SER A 142 5.84 8.35 -13.82
C SER A 142 6.61 9.22 -12.83
N THR A 143 7.37 10.18 -13.33
CA THR A 143 8.03 11.19 -12.51
C THR A 143 7.05 12.32 -12.19
N LEU A 144 7.36 13.14 -11.19
CA LEU A 144 6.59 14.36 -10.93
C LEU A 144 6.55 15.26 -12.18
N ARG A 145 7.65 15.28 -12.93
CA ARG A 145 7.74 16.00 -14.21
C ARG A 145 6.75 15.44 -15.22
N ASP A 146 6.73 14.13 -15.44
CA ASP A 146 5.80 13.50 -16.39
C ASP A 146 4.35 13.84 -16.04
N VAL A 147 3.99 13.83 -14.75
CA VAL A 147 2.64 14.20 -14.30
C VAL A 147 2.29 15.67 -14.57
N LEU A 148 3.26 16.59 -14.48
CA LEU A 148 3.01 18.01 -14.71
C LEU A 148 3.09 18.39 -16.20
N GLU A 149 3.92 17.72 -16.98
CA GLU A 149 4.15 18.01 -18.40
C GLU A 149 3.16 17.28 -19.31
N GLU A 150 2.66 16.10 -18.91
CA GLU A 150 1.70 15.31 -19.67
C GLU A 150 0.25 15.54 -19.23
N GLY A 151 -0.71 15.17 -20.08
CA GLY A 151 -2.14 15.14 -19.74
C GLY A 151 -2.78 16.53 -19.54
N GLU A 152 -3.57 16.68 -18.47
CA GLU A 152 -4.46 17.83 -18.23
C GLU A 152 -3.74 19.11 -17.78
N TYR A 153 -2.51 19.00 -17.25
CA TYR A 153 -1.74 20.15 -16.76
C TYR A 153 -1.04 20.90 -17.89
N SER A 154 -0.41 20.19 -18.82
CA SER A 154 0.32 20.76 -19.97
C SER A 154 1.30 21.89 -19.55
N LEU A 155 2.03 21.68 -18.47
CA LEU A 155 2.97 22.65 -17.90
C LEU A 155 4.40 22.36 -18.34
N ASN A 156 5.32 23.26 -18.00
CA ASN A 156 6.76 23.03 -18.15
C ASN A 156 7.44 23.20 -16.80
N LEU A 157 8.06 22.13 -16.30
CA LEU A 157 8.81 22.11 -15.04
C LEU A 157 10.31 22.08 -15.37
N ASP A 158 10.99 23.20 -15.12
CA ASP A 158 12.43 23.28 -15.35
C ASP A 158 13.09 24.37 -14.51
N ASN A 159 14.34 24.13 -14.10
CA ASN A 159 15.18 25.11 -13.39
C ASN A 159 14.51 25.80 -12.19
N ASP A 160 13.88 25.02 -11.29
CA ASP A 160 13.13 25.52 -10.13
C ASP A 160 11.99 26.48 -10.55
N GLN A 161 11.39 26.26 -11.71
CA GLN A 161 10.25 27.03 -12.21
C GLN A 161 9.17 26.11 -12.77
N LEU A 162 7.91 26.53 -12.60
CA LEU A 162 6.76 25.92 -13.26
C LEU A 162 6.07 26.96 -14.12
N GLN A 163 5.83 26.62 -15.39
CA GLN A 163 5.31 27.57 -16.38
C GLN A 163 4.10 26.99 -17.08
N GLY A 164 3.11 27.85 -17.37
CA GLY A 164 1.93 27.48 -18.13
C GLY A 164 1.23 28.70 -18.73
N ALA A 165 0.33 28.44 -19.67
CA ALA A 165 -0.56 29.47 -20.21
C ALA A 165 -1.49 29.98 -19.10
N PHE A 166 -1.77 31.28 -19.11
CA PHE A 166 -2.62 31.92 -18.12
C PHE A 166 -3.50 32.99 -18.75
N SER A 167 -4.81 32.79 -18.64
CA SER A 167 -5.83 33.71 -19.15
C SER A 167 -6.68 34.23 -18.00
N TYR A 168 -7.01 35.52 -18.04
CA TYR A 168 -7.82 36.19 -17.04
C TYR A 168 -8.60 37.34 -17.69
N ASN A 169 -9.67 37.77 -17.01
CA ASN A 169 -10.53 38.82 -17.50
C ASN A 169 -10.58 39.99 -16.52
N ILE A 170 -10.65 41.20 -17.06
CA ILE A 170 -10.90 42.43 -16.30
C ILE A 170 -12.28 42.95 -16.72
N ILE A 171 -13.20 43.13 -15.78
CA ILE A 171 -14.61 43.40 -16.07
C ILE A 171 -15.04 44.73 -15.45
N LYS A 172 -15.78 45.56 -16.19
CA LYS A 172 -16.41 46.77 -15.61
C LYS A 172 -17.59 46.37 -14.74
N THR A 173 -17.62 46.85 -13.51
CA THR A 173 -18.71 46.61 -12.56
C THR A 173 -19.79 47.70 -12.69
N ASP A 174 -20.99 47.43 -12.17
CA ASP A 174 -22.13 48.35 -12.23
C ASP A 174 -21.94 49.64 -11.41
N LYS A 175 -20.91 49.73 -10.57
CA LYS A 175 -20.62 50.87 -9.68
C LYS A 175 -19.37 51.67 -10.07
N GLU A 176 -19.10 51.79 -11.37
CA GLU A 176 -17.90 52.45 -11.93
C GLU A 176 -16.54 51.81 -11.55
N GLY A 177 -16.53 50.74 -10.74
CA GLY A 177 -15.32 49.96 -10.41
C GLY A 177 -14.97 48.93 -11.46
N ILE A 178 -13.77 48.36 -11.39
CA ILE A 178 -13.27 47.33 -12.29
C ILE A 178 -12.92 46.10 -11.44
N SER A 179 -13.24 44.88 -11.90
CA SER A 179 -12.99 43.65 -11.15
C SER A 179 -12.14 42.64 -11.92
N LEU A 180 -11.31 41.88 -11.21
CA LEU A 180 -10.60 40.72 -11.74
C LEU A 180 -11.50 39.47 -11.75
N ASN A 181 -11.45 38.73 -12.86
CA ASN A 181 -12.03 37.39 -12.98
C ASN A 181 -10.95 36.42 -13.49
N VAL A 182 -10.48 35.54 -12.61
CA VAL A 182 -9.56 34.44 -12.94
C VAL A 182 -10.36 33.15 -12.95
N PRO A 183 -10.29 32.32 -14.01
CA PRO A 183 -10.94 31.01 -14.01
C PRO A 183 -10.54 30.16 -12.79
N ASN A 184 -11.52 29.52 -12.16
CA ASN A 184 -11.33 28.71 -10.95
C ASN A 184 -10.40 27.50 -11.13
N GLN A 185 -10.15 27.07 -12.37
CA GLN A 185 -9.23 25.99 -12.69
C GLN A 185 -7.98 26.55 -13.36
N ASN A 186 -6.87 26.51 -12.65
CA ASN A 186 -5.57 26.93 -13.15
C ASN A 186 -4.56 25.81 -12.91
N GLY A 187 -4.21 25.09 -13.97
CA GLY A 187 -3.28 23.97 -13.90
C GLY A 187 -1.94 24.33 -13.27
N VAL A 188 -1.47 25.58 -13.42
CA VAL A 188 -0.23 26.04 -12.77
C VAL A 188 -0.40 26.06 -11.25
N ILE A 189 -1.52 26.55 -10.72
CA ILE A 189 -1.77 26.57 -9.27
C ILE A 189 -1.79 25.14 -8.72
N ASP A 190 -2.54 24.26 -9.37
CA ASP A 190 -2.64 22.86 -8.96
C ASP A 190 -1.27 22.15 -9.01
N GLY A 191 -0.47 22.43 -10.05
CA GLY A 191 0.89 21.92 -10.17
C GLY A 191 1.83 22.42 -9.07
N VAL A 192 1.74 23.70 -8.70
CA VAL A 192 2.53 24.27 -7.58
C VAL A 192 2.11 23.67 -6.24
N VAL A 193 0.81 23.43 -6.04
CA VAL A 193 0.29 22.73 -4.86
C VAL A 193 0.87 21.33 -4.78
N LEU A 194 0.88 20.58 -5.90
CA LEU A 194 1.44 19.24 -5.97
C LEU A 194 2.93 19.21 -5.61
N VAL A 195 3.73 20.11 -6.21
CA VAL A 195 5.16 20.27 -5.90
C VAL A 195 5.37 20.55 -4.41
N THR A 196 4.62 21.49 -3.85
CA THR A 196 4.77 21.89 -2.46
C THR A 196 4.38 20.77 -1.51
N GLN A 197 3.23 20.13 -1.74
CA GLN A 197 2.71 19.02 -0.94
C GLN A 197 3.76 17.92 -0.78
N HIS A 198 4.27 17.41 -1.91
CA HIS A 198 5.25 16.33 -1.87
C HIS A 198 6.53 16.77 -1.15
N ALA A 199 7.02 17.98 -1.40
CA ALA A 199 8.23 18.47 -0.74
C ALA A 199 8.10 18.55 0.79
N VAL A 200 6.95 18.96 1.32
CA VAL A 200 6.73 19.09 2.78
C VAL A 200 6.41 17.76 3.43
N GLN A 201 5.81 16.81 2.71
CA GLN A 201 5.48 15.47 3.22
C GLN A 201 6.61 14.44 3.04
N PHE A 202 7.72 14.81 2.40
CA PHE A 202 8.80 13.88 2.06
C PHE A 202 9.32 13.06 3.27
N ALA A 203 9.52 13.69 4.42
CA ALA A 203 10.01 13.00 5.61
C ALA A 203 9.00 11.97 6.15
N ALA A 204 7.70 12.23 6.01
CA ALA A 204 6.66 11.27 6.39
C ALA A 204 6.68 10.05 5.44
N TYR A 205 6.84 10.28 4.13
CA TYR A 205 7.00 9.20 3.16
C TYR A 205 8.20 8.30 3.44
N GLU A 206 9.36 8.89 3.74
CA GLU A 206 10.57 8.13 4.09
C GLU A 206 10.39 7.29 5.35
N LYS A 207 9.71 7.84 6.36
CA LYS A 207 9.41 7.15 7.61
C LYS A 207 8.49 5.95 7.37
N GLU A 208 7.43 6.13 6.60
CA GLU A 208 6.49 5.05 6.28
C GLU A 208 7.14 3.95 5.45
N ASN A 209 7.92 4.29 4.43
CA ASN A 209 8.69 3.30 3.68
C ASN A 209 9.65 2.51 4.58
N ALA A 210 10.33 3.16 5.52
CA ALA A 210 11.19 2.46 6.47
C ALA A 210 10.41 1.49 7.38
N GLU A 211 9.20 1.85 7.79
CA GLU A 211 8.31 1.00 8.57
C GLU A 211 7.79 -0.19 7.75
N ILE A 212 7.36 0.05 6.51
CA ILE A 212 6.96 -1.00 5.56
C ILE A 212 8.11 -2.00 5.35
N GLN A 213 9.32 -1.52 5.05
CA GLN A 213 10.49 -2.39 4.86
C GLN A 213 10.84 -3.19 6.11
N LYS A 214 10.71 -2.59 7.30
CA LYS A 214 10.90 -3.29 8.57
C LYS A 214 9.84 -4.38 8.77
N ASN A 215 8.58 -4.10 8.47
CA ASN A 215 7.47 -5.05 8.62
C ASN A 215 7.61 -6.21 7.63
N ILE A 216 7.96 -5.95 6.36
CA ILE A 216 8.29 -6.97 5.35
C ILE A 216 9.42 -7.86 5.86
N LYS A 217 10.50 -7.28 6.38
CA LYS A 217 11.63 -8.04 6.91
C LYS A 217 11.21 -8.94 8.09
N GLN A 218 10.42 -8.40 9.02
CA GLN A 218 9.91 -9.17 10.16
C GLN A 218 8.98 -10.31 9.73
N TYR A 219 8.10 -10.06 8.77
CA TYR A 219 7.22 -11.08 8.20
C TYR A 219 8.03 -12.20 7.55
N ASN A 220 9.02 -11.86 6.72
CA ASN A 220 9.89 -12.83 6.06
C ASN A 220 10.70 -13.66 7.06
N GLU A 221 11.23 -13.03 8.12
CA GLU A 221 11.93 -13.75 9.20
C GLU A 221 11.00 -14.74 9.93
N GLN A 222 9.75 -14.35 10.18
CA GLN A 222 8.75 -15.24 10.79
C GLN A 222 8.36 -16.40 9.86
N GLU A 223 8.16 -16.12 8.57
CA GLU A 223 7.83 -17.13 7.56
C GLU A 223 8.94 -18.19 7.44
N VAL A 224 10.20 -17.75 7.36
CA VAL A 224 11.36 -18.66 7.35
C VAL A 224 11.40 -19.53 8.61
N ALA A 225 11.17 -18.95 9.80
CA ALA A 225 11.15 -19.71 11.04
C ALA A 225 10.03 -20.76 11.07
N GLN A 226 8.85 -20.45 10.52
CA GLN A 226 7.74 -21.40 10.41
C GLN A 226 8.03 -22.53 9.41
N MET A 227 8.64 -22.21 8.27
CA MET A 227 9.08 -23.21 7.30
C MET A 227 10.12 -24.18 7.89
N GLU A 228 11.09 -23.66 8.64
CA GLU A 228 12.05 -24.50 9.37
C GLU A 228 11.39 -25.41 10.41
N LEU A 229 10.40 -24.89 11.13
CA LEU A 229 9.65 -25.67 12.12
C LEU A 229 8.84 -26.79 11.45
N ALA A 230 8.17 -26.50 10.33
CA ALA A 230 7.45 -27.47 9.53
C ALA A 230 8.38 -28.59 9.03
N GLN A 231 9.54 -28.21 8.50
CA GLN A 231 10.57 -29.16 8.05
C GLN A 231 11.08 -30.05 9.20
N LYS A 232 11.33 -29.49 10.39
CA LYS A 232 11.75 -30.25 11.58
C LYS A 232 10.67 -31.25 12.01
N ALA A 233 9.40 -30.83 12.04
CA ALA A 233 8.28 -31.70 12.39
C ALA A 233 8.15 -32.90 11.42
N MET A 234 8.27 -32.65 10.10
CA MET A 234 8.28 -33.72 9.09
C MET A 234 9.45 -34.67 9.25
N ASN A 235 10.66 -34.14 9.52
CA ASN A 235 11.84 -34.97 9.70
C ASN A 235 11.76 -35.87 10.94
N ILE A 236 11.16 -35.39 12.02
CA ILE A 236 10.86 -36.22 13.20
C ILE A 236 9.88 -37.32 12.82
N ARG A 237 8.76 -36.97 12.17
CA ARG A 237 7.75 -37.95 11.78
C ARG A 237 8.30 -38.99 10.80
N LYS A 238 9.18 -38.57 9.89
CA LYS A 238 9.90 -39.46 8.97
C LYS A 238 10.68 -40.52 9.73
N LYS A 239 11.48 -40.10 10.71
CA LYS A 239 12.31 -41.04 11.51
C LYS A 239 11.45 -42.05 12.25
N GLU A 240 10.30 -41.62 12.79
CA GLU A 240 9.35 -42.53 13.45
C GLU A 240 8.78 -43.56 12.49
N LEU A 241 8.30 -43.12 11.32
CA LEU A 241 7.71 -43.99 10.31
C LEU A 241 8.73 -44.96 9.70
N ASP A 242 9.94 -44.49 9.40
CA ASP A 242 11.01 -45.32 8.86
C ASP A 242 11.46 -46.37 9.89
N ALA A 243 11.56 -46.01 11.18
CA ALA A 243 11.91 -46.95 12.24
C ALA A 243 10.80 -48.00 12.47
N ASP A 244 9.53 -47.60 12.36
CA ASP A 244 8.40 -48.52 12.41
C ASP A 244 8.37 -49.43 11.18
N GLN A 245 8.69 -48.90 9.99
CA GLN A 245 8.72 -49.66 8.74
C GLN A 245 9.69 -50.84 8.81
N VAL A 246 10.90 -50.63 9.34
CA VAL A 246 11.89 -51.69 9.54
C VAL A 246 11.31 -52.79 10.44
N LYS A 247 10.72 -52.41 11.59
CA LYS A 247 10.15 -53.37 12.55
C LYS A 247 9.00 -54.19 11.97
N VAL A 248 8.09 -53.56 11.23
CA VAL A 248 6.93 -54.28 10.65
C VAL A 248 7.36 -55.20 9.51
N VAL A 249 8.37 -54.83 8.71
CA VAL A 249 8.92 -55.72 7.67
C VAL A 249 9.61 -56.92 8.30
N GLU A 250 10.45 -56.72 9.31
CA GLU A 250 11.10 -57.81 10.05
C GLU A 250 10.05 -58.76 10.64
N ARG A 251 9.01 -58.22 11.27
CA ARG A 251 7.93 -59.03 11.85
C ARG A 251 7.10 -59.78 10.81
N LEU A 252 6.86 -59.18 9.63
CA LEU A 252 6.20 -59.87 8.52
C LEU A 252 7.02 -61.07 8.04
N ASN A 253 8.32 -60.89 7.86
CA ASN A 253 9.22 -61.96 7.45
C ASN A 253 9.27 -63.08 8.51
N GLN A 254 9.40 -62.73 9.80
CA GLN A 254 9.34 -63.71 10.89
C GLN A 254 8.01 -64.48 10.91
N THR A 255 6.89 -63.80 10.65
CA THR A 255 5.57 -64.44 10.58
C THR A 255 5.51 -65.42 9.41
N TRP A 256 6.06 -65.05 8.26
CA TRP A 256 6.16 -65.91 7.08
C TRP A 256 7.06 -67.13 7.32
N ASP A 257 8.19 -66.94 8.01
CA ASP A 257 9.17 -68.00 8.27
C ASP A 257 8.64 -69.09 9.21
N ASN A 258 7.66 -68.75 10.06
CA ASN A 258 7.02 -69.71 10.96
C ASN A 258 6.09 -70.71 10.27
N PHE A 259 5.73 -70.50 9.00
CA PHE A 259 4.91 -71.45 8.24
C PHE A 259 5.73 -72.66 7.77
N THR A 260 5.05 -73.79 7.63
CA THR A 260 5.60 -74.96 6.95
C THR A 260 5.72 -74.70 5.44
N GLU A 261 6.52 -75.49 4.74
CA GLU A 261 6.68 -75.36 3.28
C GLU A 261 5.37 -75.58 2.51
N GLU A 262 4.49 -76.47 2.99
CA GLU A 262 3.16 -76.68 2.41
C GLU A 262 2.26 -75.44 2.57
N GLN A 263 2.26 -74.85 3.77
CA GLN A 263 1.54 -73.60 4.04
C GLN A 263 2.07 -72.43 3.20
N LYS A 264 3.39 -72.32 3.04
CA LYS A 264 4.02 -71.30 2.17
C LYS A 264 3.62 -71.49 0.72
N GLN A 265 3.62 -72.72 0.20
CA GLN A 265 3.16 -73.01 -1.16
C GLN A 265 1.71 -72.60 -1.37
N GLN A 266 0.83 -72.84 -0.40
CA GLN A 266 -0.58 -72.46 -0.48
C GLN A 266 -0.79 -70.94 -0.49
N LEU A 267 0.07 -70.17 0.21
CA LEU A 267 -0.05 -68.72 0.35
C LEU A 267 0.81 -67.91 -0.62
N GLN A 268 1.69 -68.54 -1.40
CA GLN A 268 2.71 -67.83 -2.19
C GLN A 268 2.12 -66.81 -3.16
N GLN A 269 1.07 -67.18 -3.90
CA GLN A 269 0.42 -66.28 -4.86
C GLN A 269 -0.31 -65.15 -4.13
N ASP A 270 -1.10 -65.47 -3.10
CA ASP A 270 -1.82 -64.48 -2.29
C ASP A 270 -0.86 -63.46 -1.65
N GLN A 271 0.30 -63.92 -1.17
CA GLN A 271 1.31 -63.03 -0.60
C GLN A 271 1.95 -62.12 -1.67
N THR A 272 2.18 -62.63 -2.88
CA THR A 272 2.73 -61.85 -4.00
C THR A 272 1.73 -60.78 -4.46
N ASP A 273 0.49 -61.17 -4.70
CA ASP A 273 -0.59 -60.27 -5.12
C ASP A 273 -0.85 -59.20 -4.04
N TRP A 274 -0.76 -59.59 -2.77
CA TRP A 274 -0.91 -58.66 -1.66
C TRP A 274 0.19 -57.58 -1.62
N PHE A 275 1.45 -57.93 -1.91
CA PHE A 275 2.53 -56.94 -1.96
C PHE A 275 2.28 -55.90 -3.06
N GLU A 276 1.91 -56.34 -4.26
CA GLU A 276 1.59 -55.44 -5.37
C GLU A 276 0.40 -54.53 -5.02
N LYS A 277 -0.69 -55.13 -4.52
CA LYS A 277 -1.88 -54.40 -4.11
C LYS A 277 -1.58 -53.34 -3.04
N ARG A 278 -0.82 -53.70 -2.00
CA ARG A 278 -0.41 -52.76 -0.94
C ARG A 278 0.31 -51.56 -1.54
N ASP A 279 1.29 -51.81 -2.41
CA ASP A 279 2.14 -50.75 -2.94
C ASP A 279 1.36 -49.80 -3.87
N VAL A 280 0.44 -50.34 -4.67
CA VAL A 280 -0.47 -49.54 -5.52
C VAL A 280 -1.44 -48.72 -4.66
N ASP A 281 -2.14 -49.36 -3.72
CA ASP A 281 -3.10 -48.70 -2.84
C ASP A 281 -2.42 -47.55 -2.07
N CYS A 282 -1.25 -47.79 -1.49
CA CYS A 282 -0.54 -46.78 -0.71
C CYS A 282 -0.02 -45.61 -1.57
N LYS A 283 0.35 -45.85 -2.84
CA LYS A 283 0.69 -44.77 -3.78
C LYS A 283 -0.50 -43.89 -4.13
N VAL A 284 -1.69 -44.49 -4.29
CA VAL A 284 -2.91 -43.74 -4.58
C VAL A 284 -3.36 -42.95 -3.36
N ILE A 285 -3.38 -43.57 -2.18
CA ILE A 285 -3.79 -42.93 -0.92
C ILE A 285 -2.88 -41.74 -0.59
N SER A 286 -1.56 -41.87 -0.81
CA SER A 286 -0.60 -40.81 -0.48
C SER A 286 -0.71 -39.57 -1.35
N GLN A 287 -1.42 -39.63 -2.49
CA GLN A 287 -1.68 -38.47 -3.35
C GLN A 287 -2.79 -37.55 -2.80
N LYS A 288 -3.53 -37.95 -1.75
CA LYS A 288 -4.57 -37.11 -1.14
C LYS A 288 -3.93 -35.82 -0.63
N SER A 289 -4.42 -34.69 -1.11
CA SER A 289 -3.91 -33.39 -0.67
C SER A 289 -4.25 -33.14 0.80
N VAL A 290 -3.29 -32.61 1.55
CA VAL A 290 -3.49 -32.17 2.95
C VAL A 290 -4.64 -31.16 3.08
N TYR A 291 -4.91 -30.37 2.05
CA TYR A 291 -6.01 -29.40 2.01
C TYR A 291 -7.39 -30.04 1.83
N GLN A 292 -7.42 -31.32 1.45
CA GLN A 292 -8.65 -32.13 1.35
C GLN A 292 -8.87 -33.00 2.60
N MET A 293 -8.00 -32.88 3.61
CA MET A 293 -8.12 -33.55 4.89
C MET A 293 -8.84 -32.65 5.89
N THR A 294 -9.74 -33.23 6.66
CA THR A 294 -10.32 -32.61 7.85
C THR A 294 -9.24 -32.42 8.93
N ASP A 295 -9.45 -31.49 9.85
CA ASP A 295 -8.47 -31.25 10.93
C ASP A 295 -8.29 -32.45 11.87
N SER A 296 -9.29 -33.33 11.95
CA SER A 296 -9.20 -34.61 12.66
C SER A 296 -8.36 -35.66 11.92
N GLU A 297 -8.27 -35.58 10.60
CA GLU A 297 -7.43 -36.50 9.79
C GLU A 297 -5.96 -36.06 9.78
N LYS A 298 -5.69 -34.75 9.92
CA LYS A 298 -4.34 -34.19 9.86
C LYS A 298 -3.48 -34.61 11.05
N GLU A 299 -2.31 -35.15 10.76
CA GLU A 299 -1.24 -35.33 11.75
C GLU A 299 -0.67 -33.97 12.19
N THR A 300 -0.02 -33.92 13.35
CA THR A 300 0.53 -32.69 13.93
C THR A 300 1.42 -31.91 12.97
N TYR A 301 2.28 -32.59 12.20
CA TYR A 301 3.15 -31.93 11.23
C TYR A 301 2.37 -31.35 10.03
N GLN A 302 1.24 -31.96 9.67
CA GLN A 302 0.36 -31.54 8.57
C GLN A 302 -0.44 -30.27 8.90
N LYS A 303 -0.56 -29.92 10.18
CA LYS A 303 -1.22 -28.68 10.61
C LYS A 303 -0.43 -27.42 10.23
N GLN A 304 0.84 -27.58 9.82
CA GLN A 304 1.71 -26.50 9.33
C GLN A 304 1.74 -26.42 7.80
N SER A 305 0.78 -27.05 7.09
CA SER A 305 0.81 -27.18 5.63
C SER A 305 0.83 -25.85 4.86
N GLN A 306 0.34 -24.78 5.49
CA GLN A 306 0.36 -23.44 4.92
C GLN A 306 1.78 -22.90 4.66
N TYR A 307 2.80 -23.45 5.32
CA TYR A 307 4.21 -23.07 5.14
C TYR A 307 4.99 -24.04 4.26
N TRP A 308 4.31 -24.94 3.55
CA TRP A 308 4.96 -25.94 2.72
C TRP A 308 5.23 -25.45 1.30
N ASP A 309 6.51 -25.46 0.94
CA ASP A 309 6.94 -25.45 -0.46
C ASP A 309 6.63 -26.80 -1.15
N ASP A 310 7.02 -26.91 -2.43
CA ASP A 310 6.80 -28.14 -3.20
C ASP A 310 7.63 -29.32 -2.68
N ALA A 311 8.80 -29.07 -2.07
CA ALA A 311 9.65 -30.11 -1.50
C ALA A 311 9.03 -30.72 -0.24
N LEU A 312 8.49 -29.90 0.66
CA LEU A 312 7.76 -30.33 1.84
C LEU A 312 6.48 -31.08 1.46
N ARG A 313 5.77 -30.64 0.41
CA ARG A 313 4.61 -31.37 -0.12
C ARG A 313 4.99 -32.75 -0.66
N ALA A 314 6.10 -32.87 -1.39
CA ALA A 314 6.61 -34.17 -1.83
C ALA A 314 7.04 -35.06 -0.65
N GLN A 315 7.63 -34.46 0.40
CA GLN A 315 7.97 -35.17 1.62
C GLN A 315 6.71 -35.69 2.35
N ASP A 316 5.64 -34.90 2.44
CA ASP A 316 4.35 -35.34 3.00
C ASP A 316 3.80 -36.57 2.28
N GLN A 317 3.81 -36.55 0.93
CA GLN A 317 3.37 -37.68 0.13
C GLN A 317 4.19 -38.95 0.46
N GLN A 318 5.50 -38.82 0.63
CA GLN A 318 6.34 -39.95 1.05
C GLN A 318 5.99 -40.45 2.45
N LEU A 319 5.71 -39.55 3.40
CA LEU A 319 5.29 -39.92 4.76
C LEU A 319 3.96 -40.65 4.76
N GLN A 320 2.97 -40.17 4.00
CA GLN A 320 1.66 -40.81 3.89
C GLN A 320 1.76 -42.19 3.24
N TYR A 321 2.65 -42.35 2.24
CA TYR A 321 2.94 -43.66 1.68
C TYR A 321 3.51 -44.62 2.73
N THR A 322 4.57 -44.22 3.46
CA THR A 322 5.20 -45.06 4.48
C THR A 322 4.21 -45.41 5.61
N LYS A 323 3.38 -44.45 6.03
CA LYS A 323 2.31 -44.69 7.02
C LYS A 323 1.31 -45.74 6.55
N CYS A 324 0.81 -45.63 5.31
CA CYS A 324 -0.07 -46.63 4.72
C CYS A 324 0.61 -48.00 4.63
N PHE A 325 1.87 -48.03 4.18
CA PHE A 325 2.66 -49.25 4.05
C PHE A 325 2.77 -49.98 5.39
N ASN A 326 3.11 -49.26 6.46
CA ASN A 326 3.28 -49.83 7.80
C ASN A 326 1.95 -50.37 8.33
N GLN A 327 0.88 -49.60 8.18
CA GLN A 327 -0.46 -50.02 8.60
C GLN A 327 -0.89 -51.31 7.88
N LYS A 328 -0.83 -51.33 6.54
CA LYS A 328 -1.23 -52.50 5.75
C LYS A 328 -0.39 -53.72 6.07
N THR A 329 0.92 -53.53 6.29
CA THR A 329 1.83 -54.61 6.68
C THR A 329 1.46 -55.19 8.04
N ASN A 330 1.11 -54.37 9.02
CA ASN A 330 0.57 -54.84 10.30
C ASN A 330 -0.75 -55.61 10.14
N GLU A 331 -1.69 -55.10 9.33
CA GLU A 331 -2.95 -55.80 9.02
C GLU A 331 -2.68 -57.19 8.42
N ARG A 332 -1.69 -57.30 7.51
CA ARG A 332 -1.29 -58.57 6.90
C ARG A 332 -0.65 -59.53 7.88
N ILE A 333 0.20 -59.05 8.79
CA ILE A 333 0.77 -59.87 9.87
C ILE A 333 -0.36 -60.49 10.70
N VAL A 334 -1.39 -59.71 11.05
CA VAL A 334 -2.55 -60.22 11.80
C VAL A 334 -3.28 -61.28 10.99
N TYR A 335 -3.52 -61.05 9.70
CA TYR A 335 -4.14 -62.04 8.82
C TYR A 335 -3.36 -63.36 8.78
N LEU A 336 -2.05 -63.30 8.51
CA LEU A 336 -1.20 -64.50 8.41
C LEU A 336 -1.18 -65.28 9.73
N ASN A 337 -1.11 -64.61 10.87
CA ASN A 337 -1.14 -65.29 12.17
C ASN A 337 -2.47 -66.04 12.45
N ASN A 338 -3.54 -65.81 11.69
CA ASN A 338 -4.83 -66.44 11.90
C ASN A 338 -5.29 -67.34 10.75
N VAL A 339 -4.57 -67.37 9.62
CA VAL A 339 -5.05 -68.02 8.39
C VAL A 339 -5.13 -69.55 8.48
N PHE A 340 -4.40 -70.17 9.41
CA PHE A 340 -4.41 -71.62 9.67
C PHE A 340 -4.79 -72.00 11.10
N ASN A 341 -5.26 -71.04 11.90
CA ASN A 341 -5.66 -71.25 13.29
C ASN A 341 -7.17 -71.50 13.44
#